data_AF-A0A8X7CE08-F1
#
_entry.id   AF-A0A8X7CE08-F1
#
_cell.length_a   1.000
_cell.length_b   1.000
_cell.length_c   1.000
_cell.angle_alpha   90.00
_cell.angle_beta   90.00
_cell.angle_gamma   90.00
#
_symmetry.space_group_name_H-M   'P 1'
#
loop_
_entity.id
_entity.type
_entity.pdbx_description
1 polymer ?
#
loop_
_entity_poly.entity_id
_entity_poly.type
_entity_poly.pdbx_seq_one_letter_code
_entity_poly.pdbx_strand_id
1 'polypeptide(L)'
;MSLHKWCFSHSTNDFPDLHFDQSSEESIKKTLGILWNSSSDTFRFKVSPSTNHIFTKRDVLSQIAHIFDPLGLLGPVISKAKFFMQQLWLLKLEWYQKLPVPVAAEWASFGQSLKVLEKLRIPRCVFYQKI
;
A
#
# COMPACT_ATOMS: atom_id res chain seq x y z
N MET A 1 -19.55 5.11 -16.44
CA MET A 1 -18.37 4.25 -16.23
C MET A 1 -17.17 4.91 -16.90
N SER A 2 -16.20 5.39 -16.14
CA SER A 2 -14.98 6.01 -16.70
C SER A 2 -13.92 4.93 -16.87
N LEU A 3 -13.51 4.67 -18.11
CA LEU A 3 -12.44 3.74 -18.44
C LEU A 3 -11.10 4.44 -18.16
N HIS A 4 -10.32 3.94 -17.20
CA HIS A 4 -8.96 4.40 -17.01
C HIS A 4 -8.10 3.96 -18.19
N LYS A 5 -7.78 4.94 -19.06
CA LYS A 5 -6.88 4.82 -20.22
C LYS A 5 -5.53 4.27 -19.78
N TRP A 6 -4.97 3.27 -20.48
CA TRP A 6 -3.65 2.69 -20.20
C TRP A 6 -2.52 3.73 -20.39
N CYS A 7 -1.47 3.69 -19.55
CA CYS A 7 -0.32 4.60 -19.63
C CYS A 7 0.92 3.77 -19.84
N PHE A 8 1.75 4.19 -20.79
CA PHE A 8 3.00 3.54 -21.16
C PHE A 8 4.17 4.45 -20.77
N SER A 9 5.34 3.85 -20.50
CA SER A 9 6.55 4.55 -20.06
C SER A 9 7.35 5.16 -21.22
N HIS A 10 6.73 5.38 -22.37
CA HIS A 10 7.41 5.92 -23.55
C HIS A 10 6.60 7.10 -24.07
N SER A 11 7.26 8.24 -24.21
CA SER A 11 6.76 9.37 -24.99
C SER A 11 6.60 8.89 -26.43
N THR A 12 5.37 8.66 -26.86
CA THR A 12 5.07 8.34 -28.25
C THR A 12 5.30 9.60 -29.07
N ASN A 13 6.49 9.74 -29.66
CA ASN A 13 6.73 10.74 -30.70
C ASN A 13 6.07 10.36 -32.04
N ASP A 14 5.38 9.20 -32.11
CA ASP A 14 4.76 8.66 -33.34
C ASP A 14 3.30 9.12 -33.58
N PHE A 15 2.74 9.99 -32.73
CA PHE A 15 1.39 10.54 -32.91
C PHE A 15 1.38 12.06 -32.65
N PRO A 16 1.32 12.90 -33.70
CA PRO A 16 1.49 14.36 -33.57
C PRO A 16 0.36 15.08 -32.81
N ASP A 17 -0.80 14.45 -32.60
CA ASP A 17 -2.02 15.14 -32.13
C ASP A 17 -2.41 14.89 -30.67
N LEU A 18 -1.54 14.26 -29.86
CA LEU A 18 -1.77 14.15 -28.42
C LEU A 18 -0.82 15.07 -27.68
N HIS A 19 -1.22 16.34 -27.55
CA HIS A 19 -0.70 17.22 -26.51
C HIS A 19 -0.95 16.54 -25.15
N PHE A 20 0.08 15.85 -24.66
CA PHE A 20 0.09 15.21 -23.36
C PHE A 20 0.30 16.32 -22.33
N ASP A 21 -0.80 16.94 -21.91
CA ASP A 21 -0.78 17.89 -20.80
C ASP A 21 -0.54 17.07 -19.52
N GLN A 22 0.73 16.87 -19.20
CA GLN A 22 1.19 16.01 -18.12
C GLN A 22 0.92 16.68 -16.77
N SER A 23 -0.34 16.80 -16.40
CA SER A 23 -0.71 17.15 -15.04
C SER A 23 -0.15 16.09 -14.10
N SER A 24 0.52 16.52 -13.03
CA SER A 24 1.26 15.63 -12.12
C SER A 24 0.42 14.48 -11.52
N GLU A 25 -0.90 14.62 -11.51
CA GLU A 25 -1.85 13.63 -10.98
C GLU A 25 -2.24 12.54 -11.99
N GLU A 26 -2.29 12.82 -13.30
CA GLU A 26 -2.64 11.83 -14.33
C GLU A 26 -1.58 10.72 -14.50
N SER A 27 -0.34 10.99 -14.06
CA SER A 27 0.77 10.04 -14.09
C SER A 27 0.69 8.94 -13.01
N ILE A 28 -0.21 9.06 -12.03
CA ILE A 28 -0.31 8.13 -10.90
C ILE A 28 -1.46 7.15 -11.10
N LYS A 29 -1.14 5.85 -11.13
CA LYS A 29 -2.13 4.77 -11.25
C LYS A 29 -2.08 3.84 -10.07
N LYS A 30 -3.25 3.52 -9.53
CA LYS A 30 -3.39 2.52 -8.47
C LYS A 30 -3.70 1.16 -9.07
N THR A 31 -2.82 0.18 -8.82
CA THR A 31 -3.04 -1.22 -9.19
C THR A 31 -2.69 -2.09 -7.99
N LEU A 32 -3.65 -2.93 -7.56
CA LEU A 32 -3.44 -3.89 -6.47
C LEU A 32 -2.88 -3.26 -5.18
N GLY A 33 -3.38 -2.08 -4.80
CA GLY A 33 -2.93 -1.39 -3.58
C GLY A 33 -1.62 -0.61 -3.69
N ILE A 34 -0.86 -0.79 -4.77
CA ILE A 34 0.37 -0.05 -5.08
C ILE A 34 0.03 1.12 -6.01
N LEU A 35 0.66 2.26 -5.79
CA LEU A 35 0.60 3.42 -6.69
C LEU A 35 1.83 3.40 -7.59
N TRP A 36 1.66 3.39 -8.90
CA TRP A 36 2.74 3.56 -9.86
C TRP A 36 2.71 4.99 -10.40
N ASN A 37 3.83 5.69 -10.33
CA ASN A 37 4.03 6.96 -11.01
C ASN A 37 4.79 6.69 -12.32
N SER A 38 4.12 6.86 -13.47
CA SER A 38 4.70 6.55 -14.78
C SER A 38 5.78 7.54 -15.20
N SER A 39 5.68 8.81 -14.80
CA SER A 39 6.65 9.85 -15.16
C SER A 39 8.03 9.63 -14.54
N SER A 40 8.07 9.13 -13.30
CA SER A 40 9.33 8.84 -12.57
C SER A 40 9.69 7.36 -12.56
N ASP A 41 8.83 6.52 -13.14
CA ASP A 41 8.88 5.06 -13.07
C ASP A 41 9.12 4.49 -11.65
N THR A 42 8.36 4.99 -10.68
CA THR A 42 8.48 4.56 -9.28
C THR A 42 7.18 4.00 -8.72
N PHE A 43 7.31 2.97 -7.87
CA PHE A 43 6.25 2.54 -6.97
C PHE A 43 6.19 3.44 -5.73
N ARG A 44 4.96 3.70 -5.32
CA ARG A 44 4.56 4.53 -4.19
C ARG A 44 3.48 3.78 -3.40
N PHE A 45 3.33 4.14 -2.13
CA PHE A 45 2.31 3.59 -1.26
C PHE A 45 1.44 4.72 -0.71
N LYS A 46 0.16 4.43 -0.48
CA LYS A 46 -0.77 5.32 0.23
C LYS A 46 -1.34 4.56 1.41
N VAL A 47 -1.30 5.18 2.58
CA VAL A 47 -1.69 4.54 3.82
C VAL A 47 -2.77 5.38 4.49
N SER A 48 -3.93 4.78 4.68
CA SER A 48 -5.03 5.36 5.44
C SER A 48 -5.20 4.59 6.74
N PRO A 49 -4.41 4.89 7.80
CA PRO A 49 -4.59 4.22 9.08
C PRO A 49 -5.99 4.51 9.62
N SER A 50 -6.60 3.51 10.25
CA SER A 50 -7.92 3.67 10.87
C SER A 50 -7.84 4.70 11.99
N THR A 51 -8.79 5.64 12.01
CA THR A 51 -8.94 6.63 13.09
C THR A 51 -9.65 6.07 14.33
N ASN A 52 -10.18 4.85 14.25
CA ASN A 52 -10.79 4.18 15.39
C ASN A 52 -9.72 3.80 16.41
N HIS A 53 -9.99 4.00 17.69
CA HIS A 53 -9.11 3.56 18.79
C HIS A 53 -9.59 2.25 19.45
N ILE A 54 -10.74 1.75 19.02
CA ILE A 54 -11.31 0.49 19.48
C ILE A 54 -11.12 -0.52 18.35
N PHE A 55 -10.29 -1.52 18.61
CA PHE A 55 -10.01 -2.60 17.68
C PHE A 55 -10.51 -3.92 18.24
N THR A 56 -10.99 -4.79 17.36
CA THR A 56 -11.12 -6.22 17.62
C THR A 56 -10.02 -6.99 16.92
N LYS A 57 -9.81 -8.25 17.33
CA LYS A 57 -8.89 -9.15 16.63
C LYS A 57 -9.24 -9.31 15.14
N ARG A 58 -10.54 -9.30 14.83
CA ARG A 58 -11.05 -9.31 13.45
C ARG A 58 -10.64 -8.05 12.69
N ASP A 59 -10.73 -6.88 13.30
CA ASP A 59 -10.34 -5.61 12.66
C ASP A 59 -8.86 -5.57 12.34
N VAL A 60 -8.01 -6.02 13.27
CA VAL A 60 -6.56 -6.12 13.06
C VAL A 60 -6.25 -7.03 11.87
N LEU A 61 -6.83 -8.23 11.83
CA LEU A 61 -6.62 -9.15 10.71
C LEU A 61 -7.09 -8.55 9.37
N SER A 62 -8.25 -7.90 9.36
CA SER A 62 -8.79 -7.21 8.19
C SER A 62 -7.83 -6.13 7.68
N GLN A 63 -7.27 -5.33 8.59
CA GLN A 63 -6.29 -4.30 8.25
C GLN A 63 -4.99 -4.89 7.70
N ILE A 64 -4.50 -6.00 8.27
CA ILE A 64 -3.32 -6.71 7.76
C ILE A 64 -3.56 -7.22 6.33
N ALA A 65 -4.72 -7.84 6.08
CA ALA A 65 -5.08 -8.35 4.76
C ALA A 65 -5.18 -7.23 3.71
N HIS A 66 -5.48 -6.00 4.14
CA HIS A 66 -5.52 -4.82 3.28
C HIS A 66 -4.13 -4.37 2.78
N ILE A 67 -3.06 -4.80 3.45
CA ILE A 67 -1.66 -4.56 3.02
C ILE A 67 -1.30 -5.61 1.97
N PHE A 68 -1.87 -5.48 0.78
CA PHE A 68 -1.56 -6.36 -0.34
C PHE A 68 -0.22 -5.96 -0.98
N ASP A 69 0.72 -6.89 -1.04
CA ASP A 69 2.07 -6.68 -1.55
C ASP A 69 2.47 -7.79 -2.53
N PRO A 70 2.02 -7.72 -3.80
CA PRO A 70 2.30 -8.74 -4.80
C PRO A 70 3.78 -8.84 -5.17
N LEU A 71 4.57 -7.79 -4.89
CA LEU A 71 5.99 -7.69 -5.28
C LEU A 71 6.95 -7.94 -4.10
N GLY A 72 6.44 -8.16 -2.89
CA GLY A 72 7.26 -8.38 -1.70
C GLY A 72 8.03 -7.14 -1.19
N LEU A 73 7.66 -5.93 -1.64
CA LEU A 73 8.35 -4.69 -1.32
C LEU A 73 8.15 -4.22 0.12
N LEU A 74 7.08 -4.67 0.77
CA LEU A 74 6.68 -4.35 2.14
C LEU A 74 6.89 -5.51 3.11
N GLY A 75 7.73 -6.49 2.76
CA GLY A 75 8.01 -7.68 3.58
C GLY A 75 8.20 -7.40 5.08
N PRO A 76 9.11 -6.49 5.49
CA PRO A 76 9.31 -6.16 6.91
C PRO A 76 8.07 -5.57 7.60
N VAL A 77 7.27 -4.78 6.88
CA VAL A 77 6.04 -4.17 7.40
C VAL A 77 4.98 -5.25 7.65
N ILE A 78 4.79 -6.14 6.67
CA ILE A 78 3.84 -7.25 6.78
C ILE A 78 4.27 -8.22 7.88
N SER A 79 5.57 -8.50 8.00
CA SER A 79 6.12 -9.33 9.07
C SER A 79 5.83 -8.75 10.46
N LYS A 80 6.03 -7.44 10.67
CA LYS A 80 5.70 -6.79 11.94
C LYS A 80 4.21 -6.85 12.24
N ALA A 81 3.35 -6.68 11.23
CA ALA A 81 1.91 -6.78 11.39
C ALA A 81 1.46 -8.22 11.72
N LYS A 82 2.05 -9.23 11.07
CA LYS A 82 1.81 -10.65 11.36
C LYS A 82 2.31 -11.06 12.74
N PHE A 83 3.45 -10.53 13.18
CA PHE A 83 3.93 -10.72 14.55
C PHE A 83 2.91 -10.20 15.55
N PHE A 84 2.39 -8.98 15.36
CA PHE A 84 1.32 -8.46 16.20
C PHE A 84 0.08 -9.36 16.22
N MET A 85 -0.34 -9.86 15.05
CA MET A 85 -1.45 -10.83 14.97
C MET A 85 -1.16 -12.09 15.79
N GLN A 86 0.06 -12.64 15.71
CA GLN A 86 0.49 -13.78 16.52
C GLN A 86 0.37 -13.50 18.02
N GLN A 87 0.74 -12.30 18.49
CA GLN A 87 0.56 -11.90 19.88
C GLN A 87 -0.91 -11.93 20.30
N LEU A 88 -1.84 -11.48 19.44
CA LEU A 88 -3.28 -11.57 19.75
C LEU A 88 -3.79 -13.01 19.86
N TRP A 89 -3.21 -13.95 19.09
CA TRP A 89 -3.51 -15.37 19.22
C TRP A 89 -3.02 -15.93 20.56
N LEU A 90 -1.82 -15.56 20.99
CA LEU A 90 -1.25 -15.97 22.28
C LEU A 90 -2.04 -15.41 23.48
N LEU A 91 -2.59 -14.20 23.34
CA LEU A 91 -3.50 -13.60 24.32
C LEU A 91 -4.88 -14.27 24.38
N LYS A 92 -5.16 -15.25 23.50
CA LYS A 92 -6.43 -15.97 23.42
C LYS A 92 -7.65 -15.05 23.31
N LEU A 93 -7.51 -13.93 22.61
CA LEU A 93 -8.63 -13.01 22.37
C LEU A 93 -9.61 -13.62 21.36
N GLU A 94 -10.90 -13.44 21.64
CA GLU A 94 -11.98 -13.79 20.72
C GLU A 94 -12.05 -12.80 19.53
N TRP A 95 -12.65 -13.24 18.43
CA TRP A 95 -12.72 -12.46 17.19
C TRP A 95 -13.34 -11.06 17.35
N TYR A 96 -14.42 -10.97 18.13
CA TYR A 96 -15.17 -9.73 18.38
C TYR A 96 -14.79 -9.05 19.69
N GLN A 97 -13.86 -9.64 20.45
CA GLN A 97 -13.40 -9.06 21.70
C GLN A 97 -12.52 -7.84 21.41
N LYS A 98 -12.77 -6.77 22.16
CA LYS A 98 -11.95 -5.55 22.10
C LYS A 98 -10.53 -5.85 22.59
N LEU A 99 -9.55 -5.28 21.90
CA LEU A 99 -8.15 -5.34 22.32
C LEU A 99 -8.00 -4.66 23.68
N PRO A 100 -7.17 -5.22 24.60
CA PRO A 100 -6.76 -4.51 25.80
C PRO A 100 -6.15 -3.15 25.45
N VAL A 101 -6.41 -2.13 26.26
CA VAL A 101 -5.95 -0.74 26.05
C VAL A 101 -4.47 -0.64 25.63
N PRO A 102 -3.49 -1.27 26.32
CA PRO A 102 -2.09 -1.17 25.91
C PRO A 102 -1.82 -1.77 24.52
N VAL A 103 -2.48 -2.88 24.20
CA VAL A 103 -2.34 -3.59 22.91
C VAL A 103 -2.99 -2.80 21.78
N ALA A 104 -4.15 -2.18 22.03
CA ALA A 104 -4.81 -1.29 21.07
C ALA A 104 -3.97 -0.03 20.79
N ALA A 105 -3.33 0.54 21.81
CA ALA A 105 -2.43 1.68 21.65
C ALA A 105 -1.18 1.33 20.82
N GLU A 106 -0.61 0.14 21.03
CA GLU A 106 0.49 -0.36 20.21
C GLU A 106 0.07 -0.51 18.74
N TRP A 107 -1.09 -1.11 18.47
CA TRP A 107 -1.62 -1.24 17.10
C TRP A 107 -1.87 0.12 16.44
N ALA A 108 -2.47 1.07 17.16
CA ALA A 108 -2.69 2.42 16.66
C ALA A 108 -1.37 3.12 16.32
N SER A 109 -0.35 2.99 17.18
CA SER A 109 0.99 3.54 16.95
C SER A 109 1.66 2.90 15.73
N PHE A 110 1.55 1.57 15.57
CA PHE A 110 2.01 0.88 14.38
C PHE A 110 1.33 1.45 13.12
N GLY A 111 -0.01 1.52 13.10
CA GLY A 111 -0.75 2.09 11.97
C GLY A 111 -0.32 3.53 11.62
N GLN A 112 -0.10 4.38 12.62
CA GLN A 112 0.38 5.74 12.41
C GLN A 112 1.82 5.77 11.86
N SER A 113 2.69 4.87 12.31
CA SER A 113 4.07 4.77 11.81
C SER A 113 4.13 4.43 10.32
N LEU A 114 3.13 3.73 9.79
CA LEU A 114 3.05 3.36 8.37
C LEU A 114 2.92 4.57 7.44
N LYS A 115 2.53 5.76 7.93
CA LYS A 115 2.52 6.98 7.11
C LYS A 115 3.89 7.32 6.51
N VAL A 116 4.98 6.84 7.10
CA VAL A 116 6.32 7.00 6.52
C VAL A 116 6.45 6.35 5.14
N LEU A 117 5.67 5.28 4.86
CA LEU A 117 5.68 4.58 3.57
C LEU A 117 5.19 5.47 2.42
N GLU A 118 4.41 6.52 2.70
CA GLU A 118 3.96 7.46 1.67
C GLU A 118 5.11 8.29 1.08
N LYS A 119 6.24 8.36 1.79
CA LYS A 119 7.49 8.99 1.33
C LYS A 119 8.37 8.03 0.54
N LEU A 120 8.17 6.72 0.66
CA LEU A 120 8.99 5.71 0.00
C LEU A 120 8.76 5.75 -1.52
N ARG A 121 9.85 5.76 -2.28
CA ARG A 121 9.88 5.65 -3.74
C ARG A 121 10.77 4.48 -4.10
N ILE A 122 10.20 3.48 -4.76
CA ILE A 122 10.94 2.30 -5.20
C ILE A 122 10.99 2.32 -6.72
N PRO A 123 12.18 2.48 -7.35
CA PRO A 123 12.31 2.40 -8.80
C PRO A 123 11.79 1.05 -9.31
N ARG A 124 11.04 1.07 -10.41
CA ARG A 124 10.56 -0.16 -11.04
C ARG A 124 11.67 -0.74 -11.91
N CYS A 125 12.35 -1.78 -11.43
CA CYS A 125 13.35 -2.49 -12.23
C CYS A 125 12.67 -3.52 -13.15
N VAL A 126 12.44 -3.16 -14.41
CA VAL A 126 12.05 -4.12 -15.45
C VAL A 126 13.33 -4.67 -16.07
N PHE A 127 13.68 -5.92 -15.79
CA PHE A 127 14.76 -6.59 -16.49
C PHE A 127 14.32 -6.84 -17.94
N TYR A 128 14.85 -6.06 -18.88
CA TYR A 128 14.67 -6.35 -20.30
C TYR A 128 15.71 -7.39 -20.70
N GLN A 129 15.32 -8.67 -20.66
CA GLN A 129 16.13 -9.74 -21.22
C GLN A 129 15.65 -9.96 -22.65
N LYS A 130 16.47 -9.52 -23.62
CA LYS A 130 16.24 -9.73 -25.04
C LYS A 130 16.38 -11.23 -25.31
N ILE A 131 15.26 -11.91 -25.52
CA ILE A 131 15.22 -13.31 -26.01
C ILE A 131 15.55 -13.28 -27.50
#